data_AF-A0A9D3S6R8-F1
#
_entry.id   AF-A0A9D3S6R8-F1
#
_cell.length_a   1.000
_cell.length_b   1.000
_cell.length_c   1.000
_cell.angle_alpha   90.00
_cell.angle_beta   90.00
_cell.angle_gamma   90.00
#
_symmetry.space_group_name_H-M   'P 1'
#
loop_
_entity.id
_entity.type
_entity.pdbx_description
1 polymer ?
#
loop_
_entity_poly.entity_id
_entity_poly.type
_entity_poly.pdbx_seq_one_letter_code
_entity_poly.pdbx_strand_id
1 'polypeptide(L)'
;MWPCRPSGPCSPWAWGSRQRTGAGARGPRFPGAALPRPDFSSRHSELLGLPSGWRSAPLPAPRLRQARHFFPEEWFRFALGRLELAGPGESPLEVAEALQGDQALRDLHAQVALSCFIAMGAESSVTSPSYVYRVYCGDVPWTEGLDWLTSNAELFQLTLKAFRYSFKLLFDQASLGPVESPEELLSTLEDYERDWYIGLVSERGWQEAVLQEKPYLFSLGHDLTMGTYTGRMLTLQEMLVQVGHLNREGVRGQWANLSWELLYATNDDEERYSIQAHPVLLRNLTVQAADPPLGYPIYSSAPLHLPCL
;
A
#
# COMPACT_ATOMS: atom_id res chain seq x y z
N MET A 1 4.08 -10.05 -50.22
CA MET A 1 2.69 -9.70 -50.58
C MET A 1 2.02 -9.17 -49.31
N TRP A 2 1.97 -7.84 -49.15
CA TRP A 2 1.29 -7.14 -48.05
C TRP A 2 -0.16 -6.79 -48.47
N PRO A 3 -1.09 -6.41 -47.58
CA PRO A 3 -1.33 -6.94 -46.23
C PRO A 3 -2.83 -7.09 -45.88
N CYS A 4 -3.15 -7.95 -44.91
CA CYS A 4 -4.42 -7.91 -44.18
C CYS A 4 -4.20 -7.29 -42.80
N ARG A 5 -5.02 -6.28 -42.48
CA ARG A 5 -4.99 -5.47 -41.25
C ARG A 5 -5.37 -6.29 -40.00
N PRO A 6 -4.80 -5.99 -38.81
CA PRO A 6 -5.33 -6.43 -37.54
C PRO A 6 -6.42 -5.47 -37.03
N SER A 7 -7.55 -6.03 -36.58
CA SER A 7 -8.56 -5.38 -35.75
C SER A 7 -7.98 -5.16 -34.34
N GLY A 8 -7.92 -3.90 -33.91
CA GLY A 8 -7.25 -3.47 -32.68
C GLY A 8 -7.99 -3.80 -31.38
N PRO A 9 -7.32 -3.60 -30.23
CA PRO A 9 -7.88 -3.81 -28.90
C PRO A 9 -8.69 -2.60 -28.42
N CYS A 10 -9.79 -2.86 -27.70
CA CYS A 10 -10.49 -1.88 -26.89
C CYS A 10 -9.66 -1.49 -25.67
N SER A 11 -9.14 -0.26 -25.65
CA SER A 11 -8.54 0.37 -24.47
C SER A 11 -9.59 1.15 -23.68
N PRO A 12 -9.63 1.06 -22.33
CA PRO A 12 -10.28 2.05 -21.48
C PRO A 12 -9.21 3.01 -20.91
N TRP A 13 -8.44 3.66 -21.78
CA TRP A 13 -7.54 4.75 -21.41
C TRP A 13 -7.65 5.85 -22.45
N ALA A 14 -8.70 6.67 -22.30
CA ALA A 14 -8.86 7.90 -23.05
C ALA A 14 -8.97 9.07 -22.06
N TRP A 15 -7.88 9.33 -21.33
CA TRP A 15 -7.65 10.68 -20.81
C TRP A 15 -7.06 11.51 -21.93
N GLY A 16 -7.94 12.26 -22.60
CA GLY A 16 -7.58 13.18 -23.66
C GLY A 16 -6.54 14.19 -23.16
N SER A 17 -5.39 14.21 -23.82
CA SER A 17 -4.41 15.27 -23.76
C SER A 17 -5.01 16.56 -24.34
N ARG A 18 -5.70 17.35 -23.52
CA ARG A 18 -5.92 18.76 -23.83
C ARG A 18 -4.60 19.49 -23.63
N GLN A 19 -3.95 19.82 -24.75
CA GLN A 19 -2.99 20.92 -24.83
C GLN A 19 -3.62 22.16 -24.17
N ARG A 20 -3.13 22.57 -23.00
CA ARG A 20 -3.40 23.90 -22.44
C ARG A 20 -2.55 24.90 -23.20
N THR A 21 -3.14 25.51 -24.22
CA THR A 21 -2.73 26.84 -24.65
C THR A 21 -2.87 27.80 -23.47
N GLY A 22 -1.83 28.60 -23.24
CA GLY A 22 -1.81 29.59 -22.18
C GLY A 22 -2.89 30.65 -22.39
N ALA A 23 -3.83 30.72 -21.46
CA ALA A 23 -4.63 31.90 -21.18
C ALA A 23 -4.97 31.88 -19.69
N GLY A 24 -4.48 32.89 -18.97
CA GLY A 24 -4.69 33.02 -17.53
C GLY A 24 -6.18 33.16 -17.20
N ALA A 25 -6.78 32.11 -16.66
CA ALA A 25 -8.05 32.19 -15.97
C ALA A 25 -7.77 32.23 -14.46
N ARG A 26 -7.72 33.45 -13.90
CA ARG A 26 -7.81 33.65 -12.45
C ARG A 26 -9.20 33.19 -12.03
N GLY A 27 -9.28 32.00 -11.44
CA GLY A 27 -10.46 31.60 -10.66
C GLY A 27 -10.69 32.59 -9.52
N PRO A 28 -11.93 32.79 -9.07
CA PRO A 28 -12.21 33.73 -8.00
C PRO A 28 -11.47 33.28 -6.74
N ARG A 29 -10.44 34.05 -6.35
CA ARG A 29 -9.87 34.00 -5.01
C ARG A 29 -10.95 34.52 -4.07
N PHE A 30 -11.68 33.62 -3.42
CA PHE A 30 -12.39 33.98 -2.21
C PHE A 30 -11.34 34.51 -1.22
N PRO A 31 -11.52 35.70 -0.64
CA PRO A 31 -10.63 36.17 0.42
C PRO A 31 -10.80 35.19 1.58
N GLY A 32 -9.82 34.32 1.77
CA GLY A 32 -9.81 33.37 2.88
C GLY A 32 -9.79 34.18 4.17
N ALA A 33 -10.94 34.26 4.84
CA ALA A 33 -10.97 34.65 6.24
C ALA A 33 -9.99 33.72 6.96
N ALA A 34 -8.96 34.28 7.59
CA ALA A 34 -8.03 33.50 8.37
C ALA A 34 -8.85 32.72 9.40
N LEU A 35 -8.78 31.39 9.35
CA LEU A 35 -9.46 30.55 10.33
C LEU A 35 -8.98 30.98 11.72
N PRO A 36 -9.88 31.12 12.71
CA PRO A 36 -9.50 31.50 14.06
C PRO A 36 -8.39 30.59 14.57
N ARG A 37 -7.36 31.18 15.20
CA ARG A 37 -6.36 30.37 15.89
C ARG A 37 -7.06 29.69 17.08
N PRO A 38 -6.90 28.37 17.26
CA PRO A 38 -7.35 27.68 18.45
C PRO A 38 -6.70 28.31 19.68
N ASP A 39 -7.48 28.44 20.74
CA ASP A 39 -7.03 28.96 22.02
C ASP A 39 -6.56 27.79 22.87
N PHE A 40 -5.28 27.41 22.69
CA PHE A 40 -4.68 26.29 23.39
C PHE A 40 -4.32 26.64 24.83
N SER A 41 -4.45 25.67 25.74
CA SER A 41 -4.19 25.89 27.17
C SER A 41 -2.70 25.86 27.53
N SER A 42 -1.84 25.31 26.65
CA SER A 42 -0.41 25.12 26.92
C SER A 42 0.45 25.29 25.67
N ARG A 43 1.74 25.59 25.86
CA ARG A 43 2.75 25.61 24.78
C ARG A 43 2.94 24.24 24.12
N HIS A 44 2.76 23.17 24.88
CA HIS A 44 2.89 21.80 24.36
C HIS A 44 1.72 21.46 23.45
N SER A 45 0.52 21.98 23.73
CA SER A 45 -0.64 21.87 22.84
C SER A 45 -0.41 22.62 21.52
N GLU A 46 0.29 23.76 21.53
CA GLU A 46 0.64 24.48 20.30
C GLU A 46 1.51 23.64 19.35
N LEU A 47 2.42 22.82 19.90
CA LEU A 47 3.27 21.89 19.12
C LEU A 47 2.45 20.82 18.40
N LEU A 48 1.29 20.45 18.96
CA LEU A 48 0.36 19.47 18.40
C LEU A 48 -0.72 20.13 17.52
N GLY A 49 -0.53 21.40 17.14
CA GLY A 49 -1.42 22.11 16.23
C GLY A 49 -1.39 21.52 14.81
N LEU A 50 -2.56 21.45 14.17
CA LEU A 50 -2.68 20.90 12.80
C LEU A 50 -2.55 21.99 11.72
N PRO A 51 -2.05 21.71 10.50
CA PRO A 51 -2.01 22.68 9.41
C PRO A 51 -3.38 23.30 9.10
N SER A 52 -3.42 24.59 8.74
CA SER A 52 -4.69 25.30 8.50
C SER A 52 -5.53 24.68 7.36
N GLY A 53 -4.87 24.13 6.33
CA GLY A 53 -5.54 23.43 5.22
C GLY A 53 -6.28 22.16 5.65
N TRP A 54 -5.87 21.55 6.78
CA TRP A 54 -6.54 20.37 7.34
C TRP A 54 -7.78 20.76 8.15
N ARG A 55 -7.92 22.03 8.54
CA ARG A 55 -9.03 22.52 9.37
C ARG A 55 -10.23 22.99 8.56
N SER A 56 -10.09 23.09 7.24
CA SER A 56 -11.07 23.68 6.33
C SER A 56 -11.87 22.65 5.54
N ALA A 57 -12.18 21.50 6.13
CA ALA A 57 -12.98 20.48 5.47
C ALA A 57 -14.35 21.06 5.06
N PRO A 58 -14.81 20.86 3.82
CA PRO A 58 -16.07 21.41 3.32
C PRO A 58 -17.25 20.54 3.78
N LEU A 59 -17.38 20.32 5.09
CA LEU A 59 -18.42 19.48 5.67
C LEU A 59 -19.38 20.32 6.52
N PRO A 60 -20.71 20.14 6.37
CA PRO A 60 -21.69 20.79 7.23
C PRO A 60 -21.46 20.51 8.72
N ALA A 61 -21.39 21.56 9.55
CA ALA A 61 -21.22 21.43 11.00
C ALA A 61 -22.23 20.48 11.70
N PRO A 62 -23.51 20.40 11.29
CA PRO A 62 -24.44 19.41 11.86
C PRO A 62 -23.97 17.95 11.68
N ARG A 63 -23.33 17.62 10.55
CA ARG A 63 -22.82 16.26 10.28
C ARG A 63 -21.67 15.90 11.20
N LEU A 64 -20.71 16.81 11.37
CA LEU A 64 -19.62 16.63 12.33
C LEU A 64 -20.11 16.48 13.78
N ARG A 65 -21.16 17.23 14.17
CA ARG A 65 -21.80 17.07 15.48
C ARG A 65 -22.44 15.70 15.65
N GLN A 66 -23.10 15.17 14.60
CA GLN A 66 -23.66 13.82 14.64
C GLN A 66 -22.57 12.77 14.77
N ALA A 67 -21.47 12.91 14.02
CA ALA A 67 -20.34 11.97 14.07
C ALA A 67 -19.49 12.07 15.35
N ARG A 68 -19.72 13.07 16.22
CA ARG A 68 -18.88 13.31 17.40
C ARG A 68 -18.75 12.09 18.33
N HIS A 69 -19.80 11.29 18.44
CA HIS A 69 -19.79 10.08 19.27
C HIS A 69 -18.85 8.97 18.78
N PHE A 70 -18.40 9.02 17.52
CA PHE A 70 -17.40 8.08 17.00
C PHE A 70 -15.96 8.45 17.38
N PHE A 71 -15.72 9.66 17.88
CA PHE A 71 -14.38 10.07 18.28
C PHE A 71 -14.07 9.51 19.69
N PRO A 72 -13.06 8.63 19.83
CA PRO A 72 -12.77 8.00 21.11
C PRO A 72 -11.97 8.96 22.01
N GLU A 73 -12.68 9.79 22.78
CA GLU A 73 -12.05 10.83 23.62
C GLU A 73 -11.09 10.25 24.67
N GLU A 74 -11.43 9.12 25.30
CA GLU A 74 -10.56 8.47 26.29
C GLU A 74 -9.27 7.95 25.67
N TRP A 75 -9.35 7.36 24.47
CA TRP A 75 -8.17 6.94 23.72
C TRP A 75 -7.27 8.12 23.34
N PHE A 76 -7.87 9.23 22.91
CA PHE A 76 -7.11 10.43 22.57
C PHE A 76 -6.37 11.00 23.79
N ARG A 77 -7.03 11.09 24.96
CA ARG A 77 -6.36 11.51 26.21
C ARG A 77 -5.27 10.53 26.63
N PHE A 78 -5.54 9.23 26.53
CA PHE A 78 -4.55 8.20 26.80
C PHE A 78 -3.30 8.38 25.92
N ALA A 79 -3.48 8.52 24.60
CA ALA A 79 -2.39 8.73 23.65
C ALA A 79 -1.58 10.00 23.96
N LEU A 80 -2.25 11.12 24.29
CA LEU A 80 -1.56 12.35 24.71
C LEU A 80 -0.68 12.15 25.96
N GLY A 81 -1.13 11.33 26.91
CA GLY A 81 -0.37 11.00 28.11
C GLY A 81 0.88 10.14 27.88
N ARG A 82 1.02 9.57 26.68
CA ARG A 82 2.19 8.78 26.27
C ARG A 82 3.22 9.59 25.49
N LEU A 83 2.92 10.85 25.17
CA LEU A 83 3.83 11.71 24.43
C LEU A 83 4.93 12.28 25.35
N GLU A 84 6.18 12.03 24.99
CA GLU A 84 7.36 12.55 25.70
C GLU A 84 7.69 13.98 25.25
N LEU A 85 6.83 14.95 25.62
CA LEU A 85 6.98 16.37 25.21
C LEU A 85 7.59 17.27 26.30
N ALA A 86 7.87 16.72 27.49
CA ALA A 86 8.44 17.49 28.59
C ALA A 86 9.90 17.86 28.32
N GLY A 87 10.22 19.15 28.46
CA GLY A 87 11.59 19.65 28.34
C GLY A 87 12.41 19.46 29.63
N PRO A 88 13.71 19.83 29.59
CA PRO A 88 14.57 19.76 30.77
C PRO A 88 14.02 20.62 31.92
N GLY A 89 13.75 20.00 33.07
CA GLY A 89 13.24 20.68 34.26
C GLY A 89 11.71 20.82 34.33
N GLU A 90 10.97 20.31 33.34
CA GLU A 90 9.52 20.19 33.43
C GLU A 90 9.10 18.85 34.03
N SER A 91 7.98 18.83 34.75
CA SER A 91 7.36 17.59 35.22
C SER A 91 6.61 16.93 34.06
N PRO A 92 6.97 15.69 33.65
CA PRO A 92 6.25 14.98 32.59
C PRO A 92 4.77 14.78 32.90
N LEU A 93 4.44 14.62 34.18
CA LEU A 93 3.07 14.42 34.65
C LEU A 93 2.23 15.69 34.49
N GLU A 94 2.76 16.86 34.85
CA GLU A 94 2.06 18.14 34.69
C GLU A 94 1.83 18.49 33.21
N VAL A 95 2.83 18.19 32.35
CA VAL A 95 2.70 18.37 30.90
C VAL A 95 1.62 17.46 30.33
N ALA A 96 1.60 16.18 30.72
CA ALA A 96 0.58 15.23 30.30
C ALA A 96 -0.83 15.66 30.75
N GLU A 97 -1.00 16.07 32.00
CA GLU A 97 -2.28 16.56 32.53
C GLU A 97 -2.78 17.79 31.78
N ALA A 98 -1.88 18.75 31.48
CA ALA A 98 -2.22 19.95 30.72
C ALA A 98 -2.70 19.62 29.30
N LEU A 99 -2.03 18.68 28.62
CA LEU A 99 -2.42 18.21 27.28
C LEU A 99 -3.77 17.49 27.31
N GLN A 100 -3.98 16.58 28.26
CA GLN A 100 -5.20 15.80 28.40
C GLN A 100 -6.43 16.66 28.74
N GLY A 101 -6.21 17.79 29.42
CA GLY A 101 -7.23 18.78 29.77
C GLY A 101 -7.52 19.82 28.69
N ASP A 102 -6.74 19.88 27.60
CA ASP A 102 -6.91 20.90 26.56
C ASP A 102 -8.09 20.60 25.64
N GLN A 103 -9.20 21.30 25.90
CA GLN A 103 -10.43 21.22 25.13
C GLN A 103 -10.24 21.65 23.67
N ALA A 104 -9.47 22.71 23.42
CA ALA A 104 -9.28 23.27 22.09
C ALA A 104 -8.44 22.32 21.22
N LEU A 105 -7.42 21.69 21.80
CA LEU A 105 -6.64 20.65 21.16
C LEU A 105 -7.51 19.45 20.79
N ARG A 106 -8.29 18.93 21.75
CA ARG A 106 -9.19 17.82 21.51
C ARG A 106 -10.21 18.12 20.40
N ASP A 107 -10.85 19.28 20.45
CA ASP A 107 -11.87 19.64 19.47
C ASP A 107 -11.30 19.85 18.08
N LEU A 108 -10.09 20.40 17.98
CA LEU A 108 -9.35 20.52 16.73
C LEU A 108 -9.06 19.14 16.12
N HIS A 109 -8.45 18.24 16.88
CA HIS A 109 -8.09 16.89 16.40
C HIS A 109 -9.34 16.06 16.06
N ALA A 110 -10.37 16.12 16.91
CA ALA A 110 -11.64 15.45 16.65
C ALA A 110 -12.31 15.96 15.37
N GLN A 111 -12.32 17.28 15.13
CA GLN A 111 -12.87 17.85 13.91
C GLN A 111 -12.15 17.30 12.67
N VAL A 112 -10.81 17.30 12.67
CA VAL A 112 -10.03 16.84 11.51
C VAL A 112 -10.17 15.33 11.30
N ALA A 113 -10.05 14.53 12.36
CA ALA A 113 -10.18 13.08 12.29
C ALA A 113 -11.57 12.65 11.79
N LEU A 114 -12.64 13.24 12.34
CA LEU A 114 -14.02 12.97 11.89
C LEU A 114 -14.26 13.48 10.47
N SER A 115 -13.65 14.59 10.07
CA SER A 115 -13.73 15.07 8.68
C SER A 115 -13.12 14.06 7.71
N CYS A 116 -11.97 13.48 8.07
CA CYS A 116 -11.34 12.41 7.29
C CYS A 116 -12.24 11.16 7.26
N PHE A 117 -12.75 10.72 8.41
CA PHE A 117 -13.65 9.58 8.53
C PHE A 117 -14.90 9.71 7.63
N ILE A 118 -15.55 10.87 7.65
CA ILE A 118 -16.71 11.17 6.80
C ILE A 118 -16.30 11.26 5.32
N ALA A 119 -15.16 11.88 5.00
CA ALA A 119 -14.66 11.97 3.62
C ALA A 119 -14.35 10.59 3.02
N MET A 120 -13.92 9.63 3.85
CA MET A 120 -13.74 8.22 3.50
C MET A 120 -15.06 7.45 3.42
N GLY A 121 -16.20 8.13 3.59
CA GLY A 121 -17.57 7.65 3.41
C GLY A 121 -18.10 6.72 4.49
N ALA A 122 -17.69 6.95 5.75
CA ALA A 122 -18.24 6.27 6.92
C ALA A 122 -19.78 6.33 7.06
N GLU A 123 -20.41 7.37 6.53
CA GLU A 123 -21.87 7.55 6.55
C GLU A 123 -22.57 6.92 5.34
N SER A 124 -21.84 6.20 4.47
CA SER A 124 -22.43 5.52 3.32
C SER A 124 -23.41 4.46 3.79
N SER A 125 -24.67 4.54 3.31
CA SER A 125 -25.70 3.53 3.53
C SER A 125 -25.42 2.19 2.85
N VAL A 126 -24.37 2.13 2.02
CA VAL A 126 -23.94 0.95 1.28
C VAL A 126 -22.48 0.65 1.65
N THR A 127 -22.28 0.02 2.80
CA THR A 127 -21.01 -0.61 3.13
C THR A 127 -21.00 -2.00 2.50
N SER A 128 -19.99 -2.28 1.66
CA SER A 128 -19.80 -3.57 1.01
C SER A 128 -18.34 -4.00 1.09
N PRO A 129 -18.02 -5.30 0.96
CA PRO A 129 -16.63 -5.75 0.86
C PRO A 129 -15.85 -5.02 -0.24
N SER A 130 -16.52 -4.70 -1.36
CA SER A 130 -15.94 -3.91 -2.46
C SER A 130 -15.60 -2.49 -2.02
N TYR A 131 -16.46 -1.86 -1.22
CA TYR A 131 -16.20 -0.53 -0.66
C TYR A 131 -14.94 -0.54 0.20
N VAL A 132 -14.84 -1.48 1.15
CA VAL A 132 -13.69 -1.62 2.05
C VAL A 132 -12.41 -1.86 1.25
N TYR A 133 -12.45 -2.75 0.26
CA TYR A 133 -11.31 -3.05 -0.60
C TYR A 133 -10.85 -1.82 -1.40
N ARG A 134 -11.78 -1.12 -2.04
CA ARG A 134 -11.47 0.09 -2.81
C ARG A 134 -10.83 1.17 -1.96
N VAL A 135 -11.38 1.41 -0.77
CA VAL A 135 -10.80 2.35 0.19
C VAL A 135 -9.41 1.91 0.64
N TYR A 136 -9.20 0.62 0.93
CA TYR A 136 -7.88 0.07 1.25
C TYR A 136 -6.85 0.33 0.13
N CYS A 137 -7.28 0.22 -1.13
CA CYS A 137 -6.48 0.51 -2.32
C CYS A 137 -6.27 2.02 -2.58
N GLY A 138 -6.88 2.91 -1.79
CA GLY A 138 -6.83 4.35 -2.03
C GLY A 138 -7.80 4.86 -3.12
N ASP A 139 -8.62 3.99 -3.70
CA ASP A 139 -9.68 4.33 -4.66
C ASP A 139 -10.99 4.64 -3.91
N VAL A 140 -10.98 5.73 -3.14
CA VAL A 140 -12.11 6.13 -2.31
C VAL A 140 -13.28 6.60 -3.21
N PRO A 141 -14.49 6.05 -3.05
CA PRO A 141 -15.67 6.56 -3.75
C PRO A 141 -15.90 8.05 -3.45
N TRP A 142 -16.38 8.80 -4.45
CA TRP A 142 -16.54 10.25 -4.30
C TRP A 142 -17.50 10.61 -3.17
N THR A 143 -17.06 11.54 -2.32
CA THR A 143 -17.84 12.21 -1.27
C THR A 143 -17.56 13.71 -1.32
N GLU A 144 -18.42 14.53 -0.71
CA GLU A 144 -18.24 15.98 -0.62
C GLU A 144 -16.89 16.39 -0.01
N GLY A 145 -16.35 15.59 0.92
CA GLY A 145 -15.06 15.85 1.57
C GLY A 145 -13.84 15.29 0.83
N LEU A 146 -14.03 14.44 -0.19
CA LEU A 146 -12.92 13.72 -0.80
C LEU A 146 -11.96 14.65 -1.56
N ASP A 147 -12.48 15.65 -2.27
CA ASP A 147 -11.65 16.61 -3.02
C ASP A 147 -10.75 17.42 -2.07
N TRP A 148 -11.26 17.80 -0.91
CA TRP A 148 -10.48 18.44 0.15
C TRP A 148 -9.40 17.50 0.69
N LEU A 149 -9.77 16.26 1.01
CA LEU A 149 -8.84 15.28 1.59
C LEU A 149 -7.69 14.98 0.61
N THR A 150 -8.01 14.65 -0.64
CA THR A 150 -7.05 14.33 -1.70
C THR A 150 -6.18 15.52 -2.11
N SER A 151 -6.68 16.75 -1.98
CA SER A 151 -5.87 17.96 -2.19
C SER A 151 -4.80 18.16 -1.10
N ASN A 152 -4.96 17.54 0.07
CA ASN A 152 -4.00 17.53 1.17
C ASN A 152 -3.24 16.19 1.16
N ALA A 153 -2.18 16.07 0.34
CA ALA A 153 -1.47 14.81 0.13
C ALA A 153 -1.04 14.09 1.42
N GLU A 154 -0.45 14.82 2.37
CA GLU A 154 -0.02 14.26 3.66
C GLU A 154 -1.19 13.74 4.50
N LEU A 155 -2.26 14.53 4.63
CA LEU A 155 -3.46 14.13 5.37
C LEU A 155 -4.14 12.92 4.73
N PHE A 156 -4.20 12.86 3.40
CA PHE A 156 -4.73 11.72 2.67
C PHE A 156 -3.91 10.45 2.95
N GLN A 157 -2.58 10.52 2.90
CA GLN A 157 -1.72 9.39 3.21
C GLN A 157 -1.87 8.93 4.66
N LEU A 158 -1.93 9.85 5.62
CA LEU A 158 -2.19 9.52 7.04
C LEU A 158 -3.56 8.87 7.24
N THR A 159 -4.59 9.39 6.56
CA THR A 159 -5.95 8.83 6.61
C THR A 159 -6.01 7.43 6.02
N LEU A 160 -5.34 7.21 4.88
CA LEU A 160 -5.27 5.90 4.25
C LEU A 160 -4.49 4.90 5.11
N LYS A 161 -3.37 5.33 5.71
CA LYS A 161 -2.59 4.53 6.67
C LYS A 161 -3.43 4.15 7.89
N ALA A 162 -4.14 5.11 8.49
CA ALA A 162 -5.05 4.85 9.60
C ALA A 162 -6.16 3.85 9.23
N PHE A 163 -6.77 4.00 8.04
CA PHE A 163 -7.75 3.03 7.55
C PHE A 163 -7.17 1.62 7.41
N ARG A 164 -5.96 1.50 6.84
CA ARG A 164 -5.25 0.22 6.67
C ARG A 164 -4.91 -0.43 8.01
N TYR A 165 -4.46 0.37 9.00
CA TYR A 165 -4.20 -0.11 10.36
C TYR A 165 -5.49 -0.59 11.02
N SER A 166 -6.59 0.17 10.92
CA SER A 166 -7.90 -0.25 11.44
C SER A 166 -8.40 -1.54 10.79
N PHE A 167 -8.20 -1.70 9.47
CA PHE A 167 -8.54 -2.94 8.78
C PHE A 167 -7.71 -4.11 9.28
N LYS A 168 -6.39 -3.95 9.41
CA LYS A 168 -5.49 -4.99 9.91
C LYS A 168 -5.82 -5.35 11.36
N LEU A 169 -6.13 -4.37 12.20
CA LEU A 169 -6.56 -4.58 13.59
C LEU A 169 -7.83 -5.43 13.65
N LEU A 170 -8.85 -5.11 12.84
CA LEU A 170 -10.08 -5.90 12.77
C LEU A 170 -9.82 -7.32 12.26
N PHE A 171 -8.95 -7.48 11.26
CA PHE A 171 -8.54 -8.77 10.72
C PHE A 171 -7.84 -9.64 11.78
N ASP A 172 -6.93 -9.04 12.54
CA ASP A 172 -6.22 -9.71 13.63
C ASP A 172 -7.19 -10.05 14.75
N GLN A 173 -8.09 -9.15 15.14
CA GLN A 173 -9.07 -9.41 16.19
C GLN A 173 -10.00 -10.58 15.85
N ALA A 174 -10.38 -10.72 14.58
CA ALA A 174 -11.16 -11.86 14.11
C ALA A 174 -10.40 -13.19 14.24
N SER A 175 -9.08 -13.16 14.25
CA SER A 175 -8.22 -14.35 14.26
C SER A 175 -7.64 -14.67 15.64
N LEU A 176 -7.25 -13.65 16.40
CA LEU A 176 -6.49 -13.73 17.65
C LEU A 176 -7.33 -13.37 18.90
N GLY A 177 -8.49 -12.74 18.71
CA GLY A 177 -9.33 -12.24 19.81
C GLY A 177 -9.35 -10.71 19.92
N PRO A 178 -10.30 -10.15 20.67
CA PRO A 178 -10.44 -8.70 20.82
C PRO A 178 -9.27 -8.10 21.59
N VAL A 179 -8.99 -6.81 21.34
CA VAL A 179 -8.07 -6.02 22.17
C VAL A 179 -8.78 -5.62 23.45
N GLU A 180 -8.16 -5.89 24.59
CA GLU A 180 -8.79 -5.79 25.91
C GLU A 180 -8.45 -4.47 26.64
N SER A 181 -7.38 -3.77 26.25
CA SER A 181 -6.91 -2.55 26.93
C SER A 181 -6.33 -1.48 25.99
N PRO A 182 -6.32 -0.19 26.41
CA PRO A 182 -5.60 0.87 25.69
C PRO A 182 -4.10 0.57 25.53
N GLU A 183 -3.46 -0.03 26.52
CA GLU A 183 -2.05 -0.41 26.47
C GLU A 183 -1.77 -1.44 25.36
N GLU A 184 -2.62 -2.46 25.26
CA GLU A 184 -2.51 -3.47 24.21
C GLU A 184 -2.77 -2.87 22.82
N LEU A 185 -3.74 -1.95 22.70
CA LEU A 185 -3.98 -1.23 21.44
C LEU A 185 -2.75 -0.41 21.04
N LEU A 186 -2.14 0.30 21.97
CA LEU A 186 -0.94 1.09 21.70
C LEU A 186 0.22 0.20 21.25
N SER A 187 0.49 -0.87 21.99
CA SER A 187 1.54 -1.85 21.63
C SER A 187 1.31 -2.42 20.24
N THR A 188 0.06 -2.76 19.90
CA THR A 188 -0.29 -3.29 18.57
C THR A 188 -0.01 -2.27 17.46
N LEU A 189 -0.35 -0.99 17.67
CA LEU A 189 -0.10 0.07 16.69
C LEU A 189 1.39 0.39 16.55
N GLU A 190 2.16 0.34 17.65
CA GLU A 190 3.62 0.47 17.63
C GLU A 190 4.28 -0.68 16.87
N ASP A 191 3.80 -1.91 17.06
CA ASP A 191 4.27 -3.08 16.31
C ASP A 191 3.95 -2.94 14.82
N TYR A 192 2.76 -2.46 14.45
CA TYR A 192 2.42 -2.18 13.06
C TYR A 192 3.37 -1.16 12.42
N GLU A 193 3.74 -0.11 13.15
CA GLU A 193 4.68 0.90 12.65
C GLU A 193 6.09 0.32 12.44
N ARG A 194 6.59 -0.38 13.45
CA ARG A 194 7.97 -0.87 13.50
C ARG A 194 8.17 -2.07 12.58
N ASP A 195 7.34 -3.11 12.72
CA ASP A 195 7.62 -4.44 12.18
C ASP A 195 6.81 -4.79 10.93
N TRP A 196 5.72 -4.06 10.66
CA TRP A 196 4.84 -4.35 9.53
C TRP A 196 4.97 -3.34 8.39
N TYR A 197 4.75 -3.83 7.16
CA TYR A 197 4.28 -3.00 6.06
C TYR A 197 2.84 -3.39 5.74
N ILE A 198 1.92 -2.43 5.84
CA ILE A 198 0.48 -2.63 5.58
C ILE A 198 0.09 -1.75 4.40
N GLY A 199 -0.08 -2.36 3.22
CA GLY A 199 -0.28 -1.62 1.97
C GLY A 199 -0.53 -2.53 0.78
N LEU A 200 -0.27 -2.02 -0.43
CA LEU A 200 -0.47 -2.80 -1.65
C LEU A 200 0.83 -3.43 -2.14
N VAL A 201 0.74 -4.64 -2.70
CA VAL A 201 1.88 -5.30 -3.35
C VAL A 201 2.45 -4.48 -4.53
N SER A 202 1.60 -3.67 -5.18
CA SER A 202 2.00 -2.79 -6.29
C SER A 202 2.66 -1.48 -5.83
N GLU A 203 2.63 -1.15 -4.54
CA GLU A 203 3.21 0.09 -4.02
C GLU A 203 4.73 -0.05 -3.88
N ARG A 204 5.44 1.05 -4.15
CA ARG A 204 6.90 1.12 -3.94
C ARG A 204 7.31 0.81 -2.51
N GLY A 205 6.49 1.22 -1.53
CA GLY A 205 6.73 0.94 -0.11
C GLY A 205 6.79 -0.56 0.20
N TRP A 206 6.08 -1.41 -0.55
CA TRP A 206 6.17 -2.87 -0.38
C TRP A 206 7.56 -3.38 -0.76
N GLN A 207 8.07 -2.94 -1.90
CA GLN A 207 9.41 -3.31 -2.37
C GLN A 207 10.49 -2.80 -1.41
N GLU A 208 10.34 -1.57 -0.93
CA GLU A 208 11.23 -0.98 0.08
C GLU A 208 11.19 -1.76 1.39
N ALA A 209 10.01 -2.18 1.86
CA ALA A 209 9.87 -3.01 3.05
C ALA A 209 10.55 -4.39 2.91
N VAL A 210 10.46 -5.02 1.74
CA VAL A 210 11.18 -6.27 1.45
C VAL A 210 12.69 -6.04 1.51
N LEU A 211 13.20 -4.99 0.87
CA LEU A 211 14.64 -4.65 0.87
C LEU A 211 15.17 -4.26 2.26
N GLN A 212 14.30 -3.71 3.11
CA GLN A 212 14.59 -3.37 4.50
C GLN A 212 14.42 -4.56 5.45
N GLU A 213 14.10 -5.74 4.93
CA GLU A 213 13.89 -6.96 5.72
C GLU A 213 12.83 -6.76 6.83
N LYS A 214 11.76 -5.99 6.53
CA LYS A 214 10.65 -5.86 7.48
C LYS A 214 10.10 -7.26 7.82
N PRO A 215 9.93 -7.60 9.10
CA PRO A 215 9.51 -8.94 9.52
C PRO A 215 8.19 -9.39 8.89
N TYR A 216 7.25 -8.47 8.69
CA TYR A 216 5.91 -8.79 8.23
C TYR A 216 5.40 -7.84 7.16
N LEU A 217 4.70 -8.39 6.17
CA LEU A 217 4.00 -7.61 5.14
C LEU A 217 2.55 -8.09 5.03
N PHE A 218 1.62 -7.15 4.92
CA PHE A 218 0.19 -7.43 4.79
C PHE A 218 -0.43 -6.63 3.64
N SER A 219 -1.17 -7.31 2.76
CA SER A 219 -1.96 -6.69 1.69
C SER A 219 -3.33 -7.35 1.60
N LEU A 220 -4.37 -6.53 1.40
CA LEU A 220 -5.67 -7.00 0.98
C LEU A 220 -5.68 -7.18 -0.56
N GLY A 221 -6.28 -8.26 -1.03
CA GLY A 221 -6.43 -8.61 -2.44
C GLY A 221 -7.87 -8.97 -2.79
N HIS A 222 -8.18 -8.96 -4.09
CA HIS A 222 -9.47 -9.38 -4.64
C HIS A 222 -9.25 -10.31 -5.83
N ASP A 223 -9.75 -11.53 -5.73
CA ASP A 223 -9.77 -12.51 -6.82
C ASP A 223 -11.05 -12.30 -7.62
N LEU A 224 -10.92 -11.70 -8.81
CA LEU A 224 -12.04 -11.42 -9.71
C LEU A 224 -12.68 -12.68 -10.30
N THR A 225 -11.94 -13.78 -10.40
CA THR A 225 -12.43 -15.04 -10.96
C THR A 225 -13.33 -15.74 -9.95
N MET A 226 -12.92 -15.75 -8.68
CA MET A 226 -13.65 -16.39 -7.59
C MET A 226 -14.63 -15.44 -6.90
N GLY A 227 -14.52 -14.13 -7.12
CA GLY A 227 -15.31 -13.10 -6.44
C GLY A 227 -15.00 -12.98 -4.95
N THR A 228 -13.78 -13.36 -4.53
CA THR A 228 -13.38 -13.46 -3.12
C THR A 228 -12.32 -12.41 -2.76
N TYR A 229 -12.41 -11.88 -1.54
CA TYR A 229 -11.39 -11.00 -0.97
C TYR A 229 -10.41 -11.83 -0.14
N THR A 230 -9.12 -11.54 -0.26
CA THR A 230 -8.04 -12.32 0.36
C THR A 230 -7.11 -11.43 1.17
N GLY A 231 -6.77 -11.84 2.39
CA GLY A 231 -5.66 -11.24 3.14
C GLY A 231 -4.37 -12.00 2.80
N ARG A 232 -3.37 -11.30 2.27
CA ARG A 232 -2.04 -11.85 2.02
C ARG A 232 -1.11 -11.38 3.11
N MET A 233 -0.59 -12.33 3.88
CA MET A 233 0.41 -12.08 4.93
C MET A 233 1.71 -12.79 4.55
N LEU A 234 2.80 -12.03 4.48
CA LEU A 234 4.15 -12.58 4.32
C LEU A 234 4.91 -12.38 5.61
N THR A 235 5.70 -13.40 5.96
CA THR A 235 6.60 -13.38 7.11
C THR A 235 8.01 -13.61 6.61
N LEU A 236 8.96 -12.80 7.09
CA LEU A 236 10.37 -13.02 6.84
C LEU A 236 10.82 -14.24 7.66
N GLN A 237 11.39 -15.22 6.98
CA GLN A 237 11.90 -16.44 7.62
C GLN A 237 13.24 -16.82 7.02
N GLU A 238 14.15 -17.29 7.87
CA GLU A 238 15.33 -17.98 7.41
C GLU A 238 14.93 -19.36 6.91
N MET A 239 15.18 -19.63 5.63
CA MET A 239 14.91 -20.93 5.02
C MET A 239 16.22 -21.55 4.55
N LEU A 240 16.46 -22.80 4.94
CA LEU A 240 17.56 -23.58 4.40
C LEU A 240 17.29 -23.88 2.92
N VAL A 241 17.97 -23.18 2.03
CA VAL A 241 17.92 -23.43 0.59
C VAL A 241 19.11 -24.30 0.19
N GLN A 242 18.84 -25.45 -0.41
CA GLN A 242 19.88 -26.28 -0.99
C GLN A 242 20.29 -25.71 -2.35
N VAL A 243 21.49 -25.17 -2.41
CA VAL A 243 22.06 -24.65 -3.66
C VAL A 243 22.96 -25.72 -4.27
N GLY A 244 22.56 -26.24 -5.43
CA GLY A 244 23.36 -27.18 -6.21
C GLY A 244 24.27 -26.45 -7.19
N HIS A 245 25.56 -26.78 -7.20
CA HIS A 245 26.49 -26.34 -8.25
C HIS A 245 26.77 -27.49 -9.21
N LEU A 246 26.49 -27.27 -10.50
CA LEU A 246 26.73 -28.27 -11.53
C LEU A 246 28.17 -28.21 -12.02
N ASN A 247 28.76 -29.38 -12.27
CA ASN A 247 30.07 -29.46 -12.90
C ASN A 247 29.99 -28.90 -14.33
N ARG A 248 30.74 -27.83 -14.60
CA ARG A 248 30.75 -27.13 -15.89
C ARG A 248 31.13 -28.02 -17.07
N GLU A 249 32.07 -28.95 -16.89
CA GLU A 249 32.48 -29.88 -17.95
C GLU A 249 31.40 -30.93 -18.22
N GLY A 250 30.65 -31.34 -17.20
CA GLY A 250 29.47 -32.20 -17.39
C GLY A 250 28.40 -31.51 -18.26
N VAL A 251 28.13 -30.24 -18.00
CA VAL A 251 27.19 -29.44 -18.81
C VAL A 251 27.71 -29.27 -20.24
N ARG A 252 28.98 -28.90 -20.41
CA ARG A 252 29.62 -28.77 -21.73
C ARG A 252 29.62 -30.09 -22.51
N GLY A 253 29.89 -31.21 -21.85
CA GLY A 253 29.84 -32.53 -22.45
C GLY A 253 28.44 -32.88 -22.97
N GLN A 254 27.39 -32.58 -22.19
CA GLN A 254 26.00 -32.76 -22.62
C GLN A 254 25.69 -31.90 -23.85
N TRP A 255 26.09 -30.64 -23.86
CA TRP A 255 25.87 -29.73 -24.99
C TRP A 255 26.66 -30.15 -26.23
N ALA A 256 27.92 -30.56 -26.07
CA ALA A 256 28.77 -31.04 -27.17
C ALA A 256 28.21 -32.33 -27.78
N ASN A 257 27.74 -33.27 -26.96
CA ASN A 257 27.11 -34.49 -27.43
C ASN A 257 25.82 -34.19 -28.22
N LEU A 258 24.98 -33.28 -27.70
CA LEU A 258 23.77 -32.85 -28.41
C LEU A 258 24.09 -32.14 -29.73
N SER A 259 25.12 -31.29 -29.74
CA SER A 259 25.58 -30.63 -30.97
C SER A 259 26.07 -31.65 -31.99
N TRP A 260 26.76 -32.71 -31.54
CA TRP A 260 27.21 -33.78 -32.42
C TRP A 260 26.02 -34.54 -33.01
N GLU A 261 25.07 -34.93 -32.16
CA GLU A 261 23.86 -35.66 -32.57
C GLU A 261 23.05 -34.89 -33.62
N LEU A 262 22.75 -33.61 -33.34
CA LEU A 262 21.91 -32.77 -34.21
C LEU A 262 22.60 -32.39 -35.54
N LEU A 263 23.91 -32.18 -35.54
CA LEU A 263 24.61 -31.68 -36.73
C LEU A 263 25.26 -32.78 -37.57
N TYR A 264 25.63 -33.90 -36.96
CA TYR A 264 26.49 -34.91 -37.60
C TYR A 264 25.95 -36.33 -37.58
N ALA A 265 24.97 -36.65 -36.72
CA ALA A 265 24.47 -38.03 -36.57
C ALA A 265 23.17 -38.32 -37.34
N THR A 266 22.82 -37.49 -38.33
CA THR A 266 21.60 -37.65 -39.17
C THR A 266 20.35 -37.96 -38.35
N ASN A 267 20.15 -37.24 -37.23
CA ASN A 267 18.91 -37.34 -36.48
C ASN A 267 17.77 -36.79 -37.39
N ASP A 268 16.90 -37.69 -37.85
CA ASP A 268 15.77 -37.40 -38.73
C ASP A 268 14.46 -37.15 -37.96
N ASP A 269 14.55 -37.11 -36.62
CA ASP A 269 13.42 -36.82 -35.76
C ASP A 269 13.05 -35.33 -35.88
N GLU A 270 11.87 -35.07 -36.48
CA GLU A 270 11.31 -33.72 -36.56
C GLU A 270 10.93 -33.19 -35.16
N GLU A 271 10.73 -34.07 -34.18
CA GLU A 271 10.28 -33.74 -32.85
C GLU A 271 11.42 -33.82 -31.83
N ARG A 272 11.89 -32.64 -31.37
CA ARG A 272 12.81 -32.51 -30.22
C ARG A 272 12.13 -32.83 -28.88
N TYR A 273 11.26 -33.84 -28.84
CA TYR A 273 10.35 -34.14 -27.74
C TYR A 273 10.99 -34.89 -26.60
N SER A 274 11.72 -34.14 -25.79
CA SER A 274 11.85 -34.47 -24.38
C SER A 274 12.24 -33.26 -23.54
N ILE A 275 12.83 -32.24 -24.17
CA ILE A 275 13.33 -31.04 -23.47
C ILE A 275 12.18 -30.26 -22.83
N GLN A 276 11.01 -30.16 -23.48
CA GLN A 276 9.83 -29.46 -22.95
C GLN A 276 8.88 -30.37 -22.15
N ALA A 277 8.87 -31.68 -22.42
CA ALA A 277 7.95 -32.62 -21.76
C ALA A 277 8.32 -32.86 -20.28
N HIS A 278 9.61 -32.79 -19.95
CA HIS A 278 10.11 -32.95 -18.58
C HIS A 278 10.99 -31.75 -18.18
N PRO A 279 10.37 -30.59 -17.85
CA PRO A 279 11.10 -29.35 -17.60
C PRO A 279 11.99 -29.40 -16.36
N VAL A 280 11.75 -30.34 -15.43
CA VAL A 280 12.50 -30.47 -14.18
C VAL A 280 13.69 -31.44 -14.30
N LEU A 281 13.82 -32.17 -15.41
CA LEU A 281 14.94 -33.08 -15.62
C LEU A 281 16.23 -32.26 -15.80
N LEU A 282 17.28 -32.57 -15.03
CA LEU A 282 18.51 -31.78 -15.02
C LEU A 282 19.12 -31.59 -16.41
N ARG A 283 19.16 -32.66 -17.22
CA ARG A 283 19.62 -32.61 -18.62
C ARG A 283 18.79 -31.67 -19.49
N ASN A 284 17.49 -31.55 -19.21
CA ASN A 284 16.61 -30.66 -19.97
C ASN A 284 16.78 -29.21 -19.51
N LEU A 285 16.89 -28.96 -18.20
CA LEU A 285 17.22 -27.64 -17.66
C LEU A 285 18.53 -27.10 -18.26
N THR A 286 19.58 -27.93 -18.29
CA THR A 286 20.88 -27.54 -18.86
C THR A 286 20.78 -27.32 -20.37
N VAL A 287 20.08 -28.16 -21.11
CA VAL A 287 19.92 -28.02 -22.58
C VAL A 287 19.06 -26.81 -22.97
N GLN A 288 17.98 -26.52 -22.23
CA GLN A 288 17.15 -25.33 -22.48
C GLN A 288 17.95 -24.03 -22.36
N ALA A 289 18.90 -24.00 -21.40
CA ALA A 289 19.78 -22.86 -21.14
C ALA A 289 20.98 -22.75 -22.10
N ALA A 290 21.16 -23.69 -23.04
CA ALA A 290 22.19 -23.58 -24.05
C ALA A 290 21.89 -22.47 -25.06
N ASP A 291 22.92 -21.91 -25.68
CA ASP A 291 22.74 -20.94 -26.76
C ASP A 291 22.04 -21.59 -27.97
N PRO A 292 21.23 -20.83 -28.73
CA PRO A 292 20.70 -21.28 -30.00
C PRO A 292 21.85 -21.71 -30.95
N PRO A 293 21.71 -22.79 -31.75
CA PRO A 293 20.48 -23.52 -32.06
C PRO A 293 20.17 -24.72 -31.14
N LEU A 294 20.92 -24.89 -30.04
CA LEU A 294 20.78 -26.03 -29.14
C LEU A 294 19.66 -25.82 -28.11
N GLY A 295 19.69 -24.68 -27.42
CA GLY A 295 18.67 -24.29 -26.43
C GLY A 295 17.73 -23.20 -26.94
N TYR A 296 16.97 -22.58 -26.03
CA TYR A 296 15.97 -21.58 -26.39
C TYR A 296 16.47 -20.14 -26.14
N PRO A 297 16.17 -19.19 -27.04
CA PRO A 297 16.56 -17.78 -26.87
C PRO A 297 16.11 -17.15 -25.56
N ILE A 298 14.96 -17.56 -25.01
CA ILE A 298 14.41 -17.01 -23.76
C ILE A 298 15.30 -17.26 -22.53
N TYR A 299 16.09 -18.34 -22.53
CA TYR A 299 16.99 -18.68 -21.43
C TYR A 299 18.43 -18.17 -21.63
N SER A 300 18.77 -17.70 -22.84
CA SER A 300 20.06 -17.08 -23.18
C SER A 300 19.96 -15.56 -23.33
N SER A 301 18.75 -15.00 -23.35
CA SER A 301 18.52 -13.54 -23.37
C SER A 301 18.75 -12.90 -22.01
N ALA A 302 19.27 -11.67 -22.01
CA ALA A 302 19.28 -10.83 -20.82
C ALA A 302 17.85 -10.70 -20.25
N PRO A 303 17.68 -10.66 -18.92
CA PRO A 303 16.37 -10.51 -18.30
C PRO A 303 15.64 -9.30 -18.88
N LEU A 304 14.51 -9.54 -19.54
CA LEU A 304 13.66 -8.47 -20.05
C LEU A 304 12.84 -7.93 -18.88
N HIS A 305 13.15 -6.71 -18.44
CA HIS A 305 12.32 -6.01 -17.47
C HIS A 305 11.06 -5.49 -18.18
N LEU A 306 9.99 -6.30 -18.19
CA LEU A 306 8.69 -5.86 -18.64
C LEU A 306 8.04 -5.07 -17.49
N PRO A 307 7.84 -3.74 -17.62
CA PRO A 307 7.02 -3.03 -16.65
C PRO A 307 5.61 -3.62 -16.71
N CYS A 308 5.15 -4.23 -15.62
CA CYS A 308 3.77 -4.66 -15.49
C CYS A 308 2.86 -3.43 -15.64
N LEU A 309 1.97 -3.47 -16.63
CA LEU A 309 0.92 -2.48 -16.89
C LEU A 309 -0.19 -2.58 -15.85
#